data_AF-A0A2A5WT83-F1
#
_entry.id   AF-A0A2A5WT83-F1
#
_cell.length_a   1.000
_cell.length_b   1.000
_cell.length_c   1.000
_cell.angle_alpha   90.00
_cell.angle_beta   90.00
_cell.angle_gamma   90.00
#
_symmetry.space_group_name_H-M   'P 1'
#
loop_
_entity.id
_entity.type
_entity.pdbx_description
1 polymer ?
#
loop_
_entity_poly.entity_id
_entity_poly.type
_entity_poly.pdbx_seq_one_letter_code
_entity_poly.pdbx_strand_id
1 'polypeptide(L)'
;MICTEYMSRGTGSTFQASLPILQKYNIGAINWGLVSGKTQTIYPWGWCAEKGEPELLSHDVFNPDGSMLCPDEEAAIKRATKVR
;
A
#
# COMPACT_ATOMS: atom_id res chain seq x y z
N MET A 1 -2.93 -20.04 2.25
CA MET A 1 -2.21 -19.27 3.30
C MET A 1 -2.60 -17.81 3.17
N ILE A 2 -2.67 -17.07 4.28
CA ILE A 2 -3.02 -15.64 4.30
C ILE A 2 -1.86 -14.87 4.94
N CYS A 3 -1.38 -13.84 4.24
CA CYS A 3 -0.42 -12.87 4.72
C CYS A 3 -1.19 -11.67 5.31
N THR A 4 -1.13 -11.48 6.63
CA THR A 4 -1.98 -10.49 7.32
C THR A 4 -1.48 -9.06 7.17
N GLU A 5 -0.22 -8.87 6.77
CA GLU A 5 0.42 -7.58 6.53
C GLU A 5 1.64 -7.81 5.62
N TYR A 6 1.86 -6.91 4.65
CA TYR A 6 2.97 -7.08 3.69
C TYR A 6 3.57 -5.78 3.18
N MET A 7 2.80 -4.67 3.12
CA MET A 7 3.20 -3.46 2.42
C MET A 7 4.07 -2.55 3.29
N SER A 8 5.10 -1.96 2.71
CA SER A 8 5.84 -0.83 3.27
C SER A 8 6.66 -0.23 2.13
N ARG A 9 6.19 0.88 1.56
CA ARG A 9 6.77 1.39 0.30
C ARG A 9 8.23 1.78 0.44
N GLY A 10 8.62 2.33 1.60
CA GLY A 10 10.00 2.72 1.91
C GLY A 10 10.99 1.55 1.94
N THR A 11 10.53 0.31 2.11
CA THR A 11 11.38 -0.90 2.07
C THR A 11 11.30 -1.64 0.73
N GLY A 12 10.62 -1.05 -0.27
CA GLY A 12 10.39 -1.67 -1.58
C GLY A 12 9.20 -2.63 -1.61
N SER A 13 8.50 -2.83 -0.51
CA SER A 13 7.26 -3.62 -0.50
C SER A 13 6.09 -2.78 -0.99
N THR A 14 5.83 -2.88 -2.29
CA THR A 14 4.82 -2.14 -3.05
C THR A 14 3.82 -3.09 -3.69
N PHE A 15 2.71 -2.59 -4.25
CA PHE A 15 1.81 -3.43 -5.04
C PHE A 15 2.52 -4.06 -6.25
N GLN A 16 3.38 -3.28 -6.92
CA GLN A 16 4.16 -3.68 -8.09
C GLN A 16 5.08 -4.87 -7.78
N ALA A 17 5.72 -4.87 -6.62
CA ALA A 17 6.63 -5.93 -6.19
C ALA A 17 5.88 -7.13 -5.59
N SER A 18 4.89 -6.87 -4.75
CA SER A 18 4.26 -7.89 -3.90
C SER A 18 3.17 -8.69 -4.62
N LEU A 19 2.30 -8.04 -5.42
CA LEU A 19 1.17 -8.72 -6.05
C LEU A 19 1.58 -9.88 -6.98
N PRO A 20 2.62 -9.77 -7.83
CA PRO A 20 3.06 -10.89 -8.67
C PRO A 20 3.54 -12.09 -7.86
N ILE A 21 4.23 -11.85 -6.74
CA ILE A 21 4.73 -12.91 -5.85
C ILE A 21 3.55 -13.59 -5.14
N LEU A 22 2.66 -12.80 -4.54
CA LEU A 22 1.46 -13.30 -3.86
C LEU A 22 0.60 -14.15 -4.80
N GLN A 23 0.41 -13.70 -6.04
CA GLN A 23 -0.35 -14.43 -7.06
C GLN A 23 0.35 -15.74 -7.46
N LYS A 24 1.67 -15.72 -7.71
CA LYS A 24 2.45 -16.91 -8.08
C LYS A 24 2.30 -18.05 -7.06
N TYR A 25 2.24 -17.71 -5.78
CA TYR A 25 2.16 -18.69 -4.69
C TYR A 25 0.74 -18.88 -4.14
N ASN A 26 -0.28 -18.29 -4.77
CA ASN A 26 -1.68 -18.35 -4.34
C ASN A 26 -1.89 -17.93 -2.87
N ILE A 27 -1.30 -16.78 -2.50
CA ILE A 27 -1.35 -16.22 -1.15
C ILE A 27 -2.32 -15.05 -1.13
N GLY A 28 -3.34 -15.12 -0.27
CA GLY A 28 -4.16 -13.97 0.05
C GLY A 28 -3.38 -12.99 0.92
N ALA A 29 -3.56 -11.69 0.73
CA ALA A 29 -2.91 -10.66 1.54
C ALA A 29 -3.90 -9.62 2.04
N ILE A 30 -3.67 -9.09 3.24
CA ILE A 30 -4.45 -8.03 3.86
C ILE A 30 -3.56 -6.81 4.01
N ASN A 31 -4.06 -5.63 3.63
CA ASN A 31 -3.36 -4.37 3.89
C ASN A 31 -3.57 -3.97 5.35
N TRP A 32 -2.48 -3.60 6.03
CA TRP A 32 -2.55 -2.91 7.31
C TRP A 32 -2.70 -1.42 7.05
N GLY A 33 -3.88 -0.87 7.31
CA GLY A 33 -4.25 0.44 6.79
C GLY A 33 -4.94 0.33 5.43
N LEU A 34 -5.64 1.41 5.04
CA LEU A 34 -6.40 1.43 3.79
C LEU A 34 -6.72 2.85 3.37
N VAL A 35 -7.24 3.66 4.29
CA VAL A 35 -7.65 5.04 4.05
C VAL A 35 -6.84 5.97 4.95
N SER A 36 -6.19 6.96 4.34
CA SER A 36 -5.38 7.96 5.01
C SER A 36 -6.09 8.59 6.20
N GLY A 37 -5.39 8.69 7.33
CA GLY A 37 -5.87 9.40 8.51
C GLY A 37 -6.77 8.58 9.44
N LYS A 38 -7.13 7.33 9.11
CA LYS A 38 -7.91 6.47 10.03
C LYS A 38 -7.08 5.85 11.14
N THR A 39 -5.89 5.35 10.81
CA THR A 39 -5.06 4.53 11.72
C THR A 39 -3.60 5.00 11.80
N GLN A 40 -3.27 6.19 11.29
CA GLN A 40 -1.92 6.74 11.20
C GLN A 40 -0.90 5.85 10.44
N THR A 41 -1.39 4.96 9.59
CA THR A 41 -0.61 4.03 8.75
C THR A 41 -0.13 4.66 7.43
N ILE A 42 -0.45 5.94 7.20
CA ILE A 42 0.02 6.73 6.07
C ILE A 42 1.49 7.11 6.18
N TYR A 43 2.02 7.30 7.40
CA TYR A 43 3.39 7.77 7.59
C TYR A 43 4.39 6.60 7.71
N PRO A 44 5.63 6.75 7.19
CA PRO A 44 6.68 5.76 7.39
C PRO A 44 7.00 5.54 8.87
N TRP A 45 7.55 4.38 9.21
CA TRP A 45 8.01 4.13 10.57
C TRP A 45 9.10 5.13 10.97
N GLY A 46 9.00 5.66 12.20
CA GLY A 46 9.92 6.69 12.69
C GLY A 46 9.72 8.08 12.08
N TRP A 47 8.62 8.33 11.37
CA TRP A 47 8.26 9.67 10.92
C TRP A 47 7.82 10.58 12.08
N CYS A 48 8.07 11.88 11.95
CA CYS A 48 7.52 12.91 12.82
C CYS A 48 7.25 14.18 12.00
N ALA A 49 6.32 15.02 12.48
CA ALA A 49 5.87 16.21 11.76
C ALA A 49 6.99 17.23 11.48
N GLU A 50 8.04 17.26 12.30
CA GLU A 50 9.21 18.13 12.10
C GLU A 50 9.98 17.82 10.81
N LYS A 51 9.82 16.62 10.25
CA LYS A 51 10.42 16.21 8.97
C LYS A 51 9.63 16.72 7.75
N GLY A 52 8.50 17.38 7.95
CA GLY A 52 7.62 17.88 6.89
C GLY A 52 6.65 16.81 6.37
N GLU A 53 6.36 16.87 5.06
CA GLU A 53 5.60 15.85 4.34
C GLU A 53 6.55 14.77 3.80
N PRO A 54 6.26 13.48 3.99
CA PRO A 54 7.12 12.41 3.49
C PRO A 54 7.07 12.35 1.96
N GLU A 55 8.23 12.15 1.32
CA GLU A 55 8.31 11.92 -0.13
C GLU A 55 7.56 10.64 -0.56
N LEU A 56 7.50 9.65 0.34
CA LEU A 56 6.86 8.38 0.09
C LEU A 56 5.98 7.98 1.28
N LEU A 57 4.72 7.71 0.98
CA LEU A 57 3.72 7.26 1.95
C LEU A 57 3.90 5.78 2.27
N SER A 58 3.30 5.34 3.38
CA SER A 58 3.58 4.04 3.98
C SER A 58 2.59 2.96 3.52
N HIS A 59 1.60 2.58 4.32
CA HIS A 59 0.73 1.41 4.02
C HIS A 59 -0.65 1.80 3.46
N ASP A 60 -1.12 3.02 3.73
CA ASP A 60 -2.44 3.46 3.26
C ASP A 60 -2.50 3.52 1.72
N VAL A 61 -3.70 3.32 1.17
CA VAL A 61 -3.95 3.16 -0.27
C VAL A 61 -4.78 4.31 -0.84
N PHE A 62 -5.78 4.76 -0.08
CA PHE A 62 -6.74 5.77 -0.52
C PHE A 62 -6.69 7.04 0.33
N ASN A 63 -6.94 8.16 -0.32
CA ASN A 63 -7.36 9.41 0.31
C ASN A 63 -8.75 9.24 0.96
N PRO A 64 -9.18 10.18 1.83
CA PRO A 64 -10.48 10.09 2.48
C PRO A 64 -11.66 10.18 1.49
N ASP A 65 -11.44 10.80 0.33
CA ASP A 65 -12.41 10.92 -0.76
C ASP A 65 -12.47 9.66 -1.67
N GLY A 66 -11.63 8.66 -1.40
CA GLY A 66 -11.56 7.41 -2.16
C GLY A 66 -10.62 7.46 -3.38
N SER A 67 -10.00 8.59 -3.68
CA SER A 67 -8.93 8.65 -4.70
C SER A 67 -7.68 7.90 -4.22
N MET A 68 -6.87 7.38 -5.13
CA MET A 68 -5.61 6.69 -4.79
C MET A 68 -4.57 7.67 -4.26
N LEU A 69 -3.89 7.31 -3.17
CA LEU A 69 -2.72 8.07 -2.66
C LEU A 69 -1.55 8.03 -3.65
N CYS A 70 -1.36 6.89 -4.30
CA CYS A 70 -0.33 6.68 -5.31
C CYS A 70 -1.00 6.22 -6.62
N PRO A 71 -1.40 7.16 -7.51
CA PRO A 71 -2.09 6.83 -8.76
C PRO A 71 -1.34 5.82 -9.64
N ASP A 72 -0.01 5.86 -9.64
CA ASP A 72 0.84 4.93 -10.42
C ASP A 72 0.72 3.46 -9.99
N GLU A 73 0.19 3.18 -8.80
CA GLU A 73 -0.05 1.82 -8.33
C GLU A 73 -1.32 1.19 -8.91
N GLU A 74 -2.25 2.00 -9.43
CA GLU A 74 -3.53 1.55 -9.98
C GLU A 74 -3.34 0.48 -11.06
N ALA A 75 -2.36 0.70 -11.95
CA ALA A 75 -2.07 -0.23 -13.04
C ALA A 75 -1.60 -1.61 -12.51
N ALA A 76 -0.86 -1.65 -11.40
CA ALA A 76 -0.42 -2.91 -10.79
C ALA A 76 -1.59 -3.67 -10.18
N ILE A 77 -2.48 -2.96 -9.47
CA ILE A 77 -3.67 -3.53 -8.85
C ILE A 77 -4.61 -4.10 -9.92
N LYS A 78 -4.94 -3.31 -10.95
CA LYS A 78 -5.81 -3.75 -12.06
C LYS A 78 -5.28 -5.01 -12.76
N ARG A 79 -3.96 -5.06 -13.03
CA ARG A 79 -3.32 -6.25 -13.62
C ARG A 79 -3.48 -7.49 -12.73
N ALA A 80 -3.33 -7.34 -11.42
CA ALA A 80 -3.42 -8.46 -10.49
C ALA A 80 -4.86 -8.96 -10.28
N THR A 81 -5.85 -8.05 -10.24
CA THR A 81 -7.24 -8.37 -9.91
C THR A 81 -8.11 -8.72 -11.11
N LYS A 82 -7.62 -8.53 -12.34
CA LYS A 82 -8.38 -8.71 -13.59
C LYS A 82 -9.68 -7.87 -13.63
N VAL A 83 -9.78 -6.85 -12.79
CA VAL A 83 -10.91 -5.91 -12.78
C VAL A 83 -10.69 -4.94 -13.95
N ARG A 84 -11.66 -4.90 -14.87
CA ARG A 84 -11.69 -3.97 -16.00
C ARG A 84 -12.03 -2.56 -15.53
#